data_AF-A0A269W5Z9-F1
#
_entry.id   AF-A0A269W5Z9-F1
#
_cell.length_a   1.000
_cell.length_b   1.000
_cell.length_c   1.000
_cell.angle_alpha   90.00
_cell.angle_beta   90.00
_cell.angle_gamma   90.00
#
_symmetry.space_group_name_H-M   'P 1'
#
loop_
_entity.id
_entity.type
_entity.pdbx_description
1 polymer ?
#
loop_
_entity_poly.entity_id
_entity_poly.type
_entity_poly.pdbx_seq_one_letter_code
_entity_poly.pdbx_strand_id
1 'polypeptide(L)'
;MKMLISRFIAILILVIPGFLAMKGFLMMKDAFFLYIAVHGDDSVLNPTFEWLSFLGGLALFVIGIGFLGGWILFRDRKRNYVGPRFKKKRPAAKPGSSSGN
;
A
#
# COMPACT_ATOMS: atom_id res chain seq x y z
N MET A 1 -24.53 -8.85 14.61
CA MET A 1 -23.53 -7.92 15.18
C MET A 1 -22.08 -8.40 15.03
N LYS A 2 -21.76 -9.69 15.25
CA LYS A 2 -20.40 -10.26 15.09
C LYS A 2 -19.69 -9.91 13.76
N MET A 3 -20.45 -9.83 12.65
CA MET A 3 -19.93 -9.46 11.32
C MET A 3 -19.49 -7.99 11.21
N LEU A 4 -20.11 -7.07 11.95
CA LEU A 4 -19.72 -5.66 11.95
C LEU A 4 -18.44 -5.46 12.77
N ILE A 5 -18.36 -6.12 13.94
CA ILE A 5 -17.19 -6.07 14.82
C ILE A 5 -15.95 -6.65 14.11
N SER A 6 -16.08 -7.77 13.41
CA SER A 6 -14.98 -8.36 12.63
C SER A 6 -14.50 -7.43 11.50
N ARG A 7 -15.41 -6.73 10.81
CA ARG A 7 -15.04 -5.74 9.79
C ARG A 7 -14.34 -4.53 10.39
N PHE A 8 -14.79 -4.06 11.53
CA PHE A 8 -14.18 -2.92 12.23
C PHE A 8 -12.75 -3.25 12.69
N ILE A 9 -12.54 -4.43 13.28
CA ILE A 9 -11.21 -4.91 13.67
C ILE A 9 -10.28 -5.04 12.45
N ALA A 10 -10.78 -5.54 11.31
CA ALA A 10 -9.99 -5.63 10.10
C ALA A 10 -9.54 -4.24 9.58
N ILE A 11 -10.38 -3.21 9.74
CA ILE A 11 -10.01 -1.83 9.39
C ILE A 11 -8.98 -1.29 10.39
N LEU A 12 -9.14 -1.53 11.68
CA LEU A 12 -8.16 -1.13 12.70
C LEU A 12 -6.78 -1.75 12.45
N ILE A 13 -6.72 -3.02 12.02
CA ILE A 13 -5.45 -3.66 11.65
C ILE A 13 -4.83 -2.99 10.42
N LEU A 14 -5.64 -2.55 9.45
CA LEU A 14 -5.17 -1.82 8.26
C LEU A 14 -4.69 -0.40 8.54
N VAL A 15 -5.11 0.19 9.66
CA VAL A 15 -4.66 1.52 10.06
C VAL A 15 -3.17 1.53 10.41
N ILE A 16 -2.64 0.45 10.98
CA ILE A 16 -1.22 0.31 11.36
C ILE A 16 -0.26 0.52 10.16
N PRO A 17 -0.38 -0.22 9.04
CA PRO A 17 0.46 0.01 7.86
C PRO A 17 0.19 1.37 7.20
N GLY A 18 -1.02 1.93 7.36
CA GLY A 18 -1.31 3.31 6.94
C GLY A 18 -0.50 4.35 7.72
N PHE A 19 -0.41 4.21 9.04
CA PHE A 19 0.43 5.08 9.87
C PHE A 19 1.92 4.92 9.55
N LEU A 20 2.38 3.70 9.28
CA LEU A 20 3.76 3.46 8.83
C LEU A 20 4.05 4.18 7.51
N ALA A 21 3.12 4.12 6.55
CA ALA A 21 3.26 4.84 5.29
C ALA A 21 3.32 6.36 5.52
N MET A 22 2.39 6.91 6.32
CA MET A 22 2.38 8.32 6.68
C MET A 22 3.71 8.75 7.33
N LYS A 23 4.19 8.02 8.34
CA LYS A 23 5.48 8.27 9.00
C LYS A 23 6.65 8.24 8.01
N GLY A 24 6.69 7.26 7.11
CA GLY A 24 7.72 7.18 6.06
C GLY A 24 7.70 8.39 5.14
N PHE A 25 6.52 8.85 4.71
CA PHE A 25 6.37 10.05 3.90
C PHE A 25 6.81 11.32 4.65
N LEU A 26 6.50 11.44 5.94
CA LEU A 26 6.98 12.55 6.77
C LEU A 26 8.52 12.56 6.84
N MET A 27 9.17 11.41 7.02
CA MET A 27 10.64 11.37 7.02
C MET A 27 11.24 11.79 5.68
N MET A 28 10.62 11.39 4.56
CA MET A 28 11.06 11.81 3.23
C MET A 28 10.89 13.31 3.01
N LYS A 29 9.73 13.88 3.37
CA LYS A 29 9.49 15.32 3.22
C LYS A 29 10.47 16.11 4.08
N ASP A 30 10.74 15.65 5.31
CA ASP A 30 11.60 16.35 6.25
C ASP A 30 13.04 16.37 5.74
N ALA A 31 13.56 15.24 5.24
CA ALA A 31 14.88 15.18 4.61
C ALA A 31 14.98 16.12 3.38
N PHE A 32 13.91 16.20 2.58
CA PHE A 32 13.86 17.04 1.39
C PHE A 32 13.79 18.54 1.73
N PHE A 33 12.92 18.93 2.67
CA PHE A 33 12.78 20.32 3.11
C PHE A 33 14.03 20.80 3.85
N LEU A 34 14.65 19.97 4.68
CA LEU A 34 15.89 20.31 5.37
C LEU A 34 17.00 20.59 4.34
N TYR A 35 17.14 19.75 3.33
CA TYR A 35 18.12 19.95 2.27
C TYR A 35 17.90 21.27 1.51
N ILE A 36 16.67 21.56 1.12
CA ILE A 36 16.33 22.81 0.41
C ILE A 36 16.51 24.03 1.30
N ALA A 37 16.09 23.98 2.57
CA ALA A 37 16.21 25.09 3.51
C ALA A 37 17.67 25.46 3.77
N VAL A 38 18.54 24.46 3.93
CA VAL A 38 19.98 24.69 4.17
C VAL A 38 20.71 25.18 2.90
N HIS A 39 20.24 24.83 1.70
CA HIS A 39 20.81 25.37 0.45
C HIS A 39 20.62 26.89 0.28
N GLY A 40 19.69 27.51 1.02
CA GLY A 40 19.47 28.95 1.00
C GLY A 40 20.24 29.72 2.07
N ASP A 41 21.01 29.05 2.92
CA ASP A 41 21.73 29.65 4.04
C ASP A 41 23.24 29.63 3.78
N ASP A 42 23.82 30.80 3.46
CA ASP A 42 25.25 30.98 3.16
C ASP A 42 26.18 30.66 4.36
N SER A 43 25.61 30.37 5.54
CA SER A 43 26.36 30.02 6.75
C SER A 43 26.75 28.53 6.86
N VAL A 44 26.15 27.63 6.06
CA VAL A 44 26.38 26.19 6.17
C VAL A 44 27.33 25.70 5.09
N LEU A 45 28.59 25.51 5.47
CA LEU A 45 29.70 25.17 4.57
C LEU A 45 29.59 23.79 3.88
N ASN A 46 28.70 22.88 4.33
CA ASN A 46 28.47 21.57 3.69
C ASN A 46 27.07 21.00 3.99
N PRO A 47 26.02 21.31 3.20
CA PRO A 47 24.73 20.63 3.33
C PRO A 47 24.83 19.18 2.88
N THR A 48 24.88 18.24 3.82
CA THR A 48 24.77 16.81 3.51
C THR A 48 23.30 16.40 3.45
N PHE A 49 22.91 15.77 2.34
CA PHE A 49 21.56 15.19 2.23
C PHE A 49 21.43 14.00 3.19
N GLU A 50 20.34 13.99 3.97
CA GLU A 50 20.01 12.93 4.93
C GLU A 50 19.53 11.65 4.23
N TRP A 51 20.43 11.01 3.46
CA TRP A 51 20.15 9.82 2.66
C TRP A 51 19.58 8.68 3.49
N LEU A 52 20.06 8.50 4.72
CA LEU A 52 19.59 7.43 5.61
C LEU A 52 18.13 7.64 6.02
N SER A 53 17.78 8.87 6.40
CA SER A 53 16.41 9.25 6.74
C SER A 53 15.49 9.18 5.53
N PHE A 54 15.98 9.58 4.35
CA PHE A 54 15.22 9.52 3.10
C PHE A 54 14.98 8.08 2.62
N LEU A 55 16.03 7.24 2.52
CA LEU A 55 15.88 5.82 2.13
C LEU A 55 15.09 5.04 3.18
N GLY A 56 15.30 5.31 4.47
CA GLY A 56 14.52 4.70 5.54
C GLY A 56 13.04 5.07 5.44
N GLY A 57 12.74 6.35 5.22
CA GLY A 57 11.39 6.84 4.96
C GLY A 57 10.75 6.24 3.71
N LEU A 58 11.52 6.14 2.61
CA LEU A 58 11.08 5.53 1.35
C LEU A 58 10.75 4.05 1.53
N ALA A 59 11.61 3.29 2.22
CA ALA A 59 11.38 1.89 2.51
C ALA A 59 10.10 1.69 3.35
N LEU A 60 9.94 2.46 4.43
CA LEU A 60 8.73 2.44 5.26
C LEU A 60 7.47 2.80 4.47
N PHE A 61 7.56 3.81 3.60
CA PHE A 61 6.45 4.23 2.74
C PHE A 61 6.05 3.14 1.74
N VAL A 62 7.02 2.58 1.01
CA VAL A 62 6.78 1.52 0.01
C VAL A 62 6.22 0.27 0.67
N ILE A 63 6.76 -0.13 1.82
CA ILE A 63 6.24 -1.27 2.58
C ILE A 63 4.80 -1.00 3.05
N GLY A 64 4.53 0.18 3.61
CA GLY A 64 3.20 0.53 4.11
C GLY A 64 2.15 0.57 2.99
N ILE A 65 2.42 1.32 1.91
CA ILE A 65 1.49 1.48 0.80
C ILE A 65 1.38 0.21 -0.05
N GLY A 66 2.50 -0.51 -0.22
CA GLY A 66 2.53 -1.81 -0.91
C GLY A 66 1.72 -2.86 -0.16
N PHE A 67 1.80 -2.90 1.18
CA PHE A 67 0.97 -3.77 1.99
C PHE A 67 -0.52 -3.42 1.87
N LEU A 68 -0.88 -2.12 1.96
CA LEU A 68 -2.25 -1.64 1.76
C LEU A 68 -2.81 -2.01 0.37
N GLY A 69 -2.02 -1.76 -0.68
CA GLY A 69 -2.35 -2.08 -2.07
C GLY A 69 -2.49 -3.59 -2.33
N GLY A 70 -1.57 -4.39 -1.79
CA GLY A 70 -1.63 -5.85 -1.89
C GLY A 70 -2.82 -6.44 -1.14
N TRP A 71 -3.09 -5.94 0.07
CA TRP A 71 -4.23 -6.36 0.86
C TRP A 71 -5.57 -6.00 0.20
N ILE A 72 -5.69 -4.78 -0.35
CA ILE A 72 -6.95 -4.37 -0.98
C ILE A 72 -7.24 -5.23 -2.22
N LEU A 73 -6.24 -5.53 -3.05
CA LEU A 73 -6.36 -6.46 -4.19
C LEU A 73 -6.76 -7.86 -3.75
N PHE A 74 -6.12 -8.41 -2.70
CA PHE A 74 -6.45 -9.72 -2.16
C PHE A 74 -7.89 -9.78 -1.62
N ARG A 75 -8.30 -8.74 -0.90
CA ARG A 75 -9.66 -8.61 -0.35
C ARG A 75 -10.70 -8.49 -1.45
N ASP A 76 -10.40 -7.71 -2.49
CA ASP A 76 -11.31 -7.44 -3.60
C ASP A 76 -11.53 -8.67 -4.49
N ARG A 77 -10.45 -9.45 -4.72
CA ARG A 77 -10.52 -10.72 -5.44
C ARG A 77 -11.48 -11.73 -4.80
N LYS A 78 -11.58 -11.76 -3.46
CA LYS A 78 -12.53 -12.65 -2.75
C LYS A 78 -13.99 -12.23 -2.91
N ARG A 79 -14.27 -10.99 -3.32
CA ARG A 79 -15.62 -10.44 -3.44
C ARG A 79 -16.10 -10.30 -4.90
N ASN A 80 -15.32 -10.77 -5.88
CA ASN A 80 -15.64 -10.71 -7.32
C ASN A 80 -15.85 -9.29 -7.89
N TYR A 81 -15.39 -8.24 -7.21
CA TYR A 81 -15.43 -6.85 -7.69
C TYR A 81 -14.27 -6.50 -8.64
N VAL A 82 -13.37 -7.46 -8.90
CA VAL A 82 -12.29 -7.29 -9.87
C VAL A 82 -12.86 -7.15 -11.29
N GLY A 83 -12.30 -6.22 -12.06
CA GLY A 83 -12.71 -5.97 -13.45
C GLY A 83 -12.62 -7.21 -14.34
N PRO A 84 -13.30 -7.24 -15.51
CA PRO A 84 -13.38 -8.40 -16.40
C PRO A 84 -12.03 -9.05 -16.74
N ARG A 85 -10.95 -8.24 -16.76
CA ARG A 85 -9.57 -8.65 -17.05
C ARG A 85 -8.91 -9.50 -15.95
N PHE A 86 -9.42 -9.45 -14.70
CA PHE A 86 -8.88 -10.19 -13.55
C PHE A 86 -9.82 -11.29 -13.04
N LYS A 87 -10.99 -11.48 -13.67
CA LYS A 87 -11.85 -12.62 -13.36
C LYS A 87 -11.19 -13.90 -13.88
N LYS A 88 -11.09 -14.92 -13.03
CA LYS A 88 -10.73 -16.26 -13.49
C LYS A 88 -11.73 -16.66 -14.58
N LYS A 89 -11.25 -16.87 -15.81
CA LYS A 89 -12.08 -17.50 -16.85
C LYS A 89 -12.58 -18.81 -16.25
N ARG A 90 -13.90 -18.97 -16.12
CA ARG A 90 -14.47 -20.30 -15.90
C ARG A 90 -13.90 -21.18 -17.00
N PRO A 91 -13.33 -22.37 -16.69
CA PRO A 91 -13.03 -23.33 -17.74
C PRO A 91 -14.34 -23.53 -18.50
N ALA A 92 -14.32 -23.26 -19.80
CA ALA A 92 -15.48 -23.52 -20.63
C ALA A 92 -15.90 -24.96 -20.36
N ALA A 93 -17.16 -25.14 -19.93
CA ALA A 93 -17.72 -26.48 -19.78
C ALA A 93 -17.47 -27.19 -21.11
N LYS A 94 -16.78 -28.34 -21.06
CA LYS A 94 -16.53 -29.16 -22.25
C LYS A 94 -17.90 -29.41 -22.91
N PRO A 95 -18.07 -29.09 -24.21
CA PRO A 95 -19.31 -29.38 -24.91
C PRO A 95 -19.40 -30.91 -25.02
N GLY A 96 -20.24 -31.54 -24.20
CA GLY A 96 -20.39 -33.00 -24.25
C GLY A 96 -21.10 -33.69 -23.08
N SER A 97 -21.42 -33.02 -21.97
CA SER A 97 -22.24 -33.65 -20.91
C SER A 97 -23.71 -33.20 -20.98
N SER A 98 -24.37 -33.48 -22.11
CA SER A 98 -25.84 -33.50 -22.17
C SER A 98 -26.34 -34.81 -21.58
N SER A 99 -26.93 -34.72 -20.39
CA SER A 99 -28.17 -35.40 -19.99
C SER A 99 -28.51 -36.68 -20.75
N GLY A 100 -28.17 -37.83 -20.17
CA GLY A 100 -28.89 -39.08 -20.40
C GLY A 100 -29.94 -39.21 -19.29
N ASN A 101 -31.21 -39.35 -19.68
CA ASN A 101 -32.30 -39.77 -18.81
C ASN A 101 -32.02 -41.15 -18.21
#